data_AF-A0A2S1LR64-F1
#
_entry.id   AF-A0A2S1LR64-F1
#
_cell.length_a   1.000
_cell.length_b   1.000
_cell.length_c   1.000
_cell.angle_alpha   90.00
_cell.angle_beta   90.00
_cell.angle_gamma   90.00
#
_symmetry.space_group_name_H-M   'P 1'
#
loop_
_entity.id
_entity.type
_entity.pdbx_description
1 polymer ?
#
loop_
_entity_poly.entity_id
_entity_poly.type
_entity_poly.pdbx_seq_one_letter_code
_entity_poly.pdbx_strand_id
1 'polypeptide(L)'
;MKDKIIISVSLLLTSFGIFSQKGEIPKYVIITYQTDKNRDQHPAKDYYWIIPLDDSFKGKNDFKIFPLYLDEFSKDDINDCVHGKNINILTMNSSEDFSWGEEDNKHINNLKNILDKNSKLFFKIKKKWTNNYNEKIKVFMTPVFGEFCNSLIAPESGKLIDYKGLIYIPIKNFNLYSDFYRLKYEKDILASDFSNLIYVNRN
;
A
#
# COMPACT_ATOMS: atom_id res chain seq x y z
N MET A 1 -52.46 -38.63 -2.79
CA MET A 1 -52.30 -37.21 -2.44
C MET A 1 -51.30 -36.96 -1.29
N LYS A 2 -50.43 -37.94 -0.94
CA LYS A 2 -49.43 -37.81 0.12
C LYS A 2 -47.99 -37.68 -0.40
N ASP A 3 -47.74 -38.04 -1.66
CA ASP A 3 -46.37 -38.08 -2.21
C ASP A 3 -45.91 -36.77 -2.88
N LYS A 4 -46.81 -35.80 -3.07
CA LYS A 4 -46.47 -34.49 -3.65
C LYS A 4 -45.99 -33.46 -2.63
N ILE A 5 -46.20 -33.69 -1.33
CA ILE A 5 -45.84 -32.74 -0.27
C ILE A 5 -44.36 -32.90 0.15
N ILE A 6 -43.80 -34.10 0.00
CA ILE A 6 -42.42 -34.40 0.44
C ILE A 6 -41.37 -33.74 -0.46
N ILE A 7 -41.64 -33.64 -1.77
CA ILE A 7 -40.70 -33.03 -2.73
C ILE A 7 -40.60 -31.51 -2.53
N SER A 8 -41.66 -30.86 -2.08
CA SER A 8 -41.69 -29.41 -1.85
C SER A 8 -40.88 -28.98 -0.62
N VAL A 9 -40.75 -29.84 0.40
CA VAL A 9 -39.99 -29.52 1.62
C VAL A 9 -38.48 -29.73 1.40
N SER A 10 -38.07 -30.66 0.54
CA SER A 10 -36.65 -30.90 0.25
C SER A 10 -36.01 -29.80 -0.60
N LEU A 11 -36.79 -29.01 -1.36
CA LEU A 11 -36.29 -27.88 -2.15
C LEU A 11 -36.10 -26.59 -1.34
N LEU A 12 -36.68 -26.50 -0.13
CA LEU A 12 -36.60 -25.33 0.74
C LEU A 12 -35.36 -25.33 1.66
N LEU A 13 -34.64 -26.44 1.74
CA LEU A 13 -33.45 -26.59 2.59
C LEU A 13 -32.13 -26.28 1.87
N THR A 14 -32.13 -26.09 0.55
CA THR A 14 -30.90 -25.78 -0.22
C THR A 14 -30.62 -24.28 -0.37
N SER A 15 -31.51 -23.39 0.10
CA SER A 15 -31.39 -21.94 -0.08
C SER A 15 -30.67 -21.19 1.07
N PHE A 16 -30.27 -21.87 2.14
CA PHE A 16 -29.62 -21.21 3.31
C PHE A 16 -28.10 -21.36 3.39
N GLY A 17 -27.45 -21.84 2.32
CA GLY A 17 -26.01 -22.13 2.32
C GLY A 17 -25.10 -21.07 1.68
N ILE A 18 -25.61 -19.91 1.26
CA ILE A 18 -24.73 -18.85 0.73
C ILE A 18 -24.09 -18.13 1.93
N PHE A 19 -23.09 -18.78 2.53
CA PHE A 19 -22.06 -18.07 3.25
C PHE A 19 -21.44 -17.09 2.26
N SER A 20 -21.83 -15.82 2.38
CA SER A 20 -21.04 -14.72 1.84
C SER A 20 -19.62 -14.93 2.36
N GLN A 21 -18.71 -15.35 1.48
CA GLN A 21 -17.28 -15.25 1.76
C GLN A 21 -17.05 -13.75 1.91
N LYS A 22 -17.10 -13.27 3.16
CA LYS A 22 -16.64 -11.93 3.50
C LYS A 22 -15.19 -11.93 3.05
N GLY A 23 -14.92 -11.30 1.91
CA GLY A 23 -13.59 -11.31 1.30
C GLY A 23 -12.57 -10.97 2.38
N GLU A 24 -11.50 -11.74 2.48
CA GLU A 24 -10.46 -11.46 3.46
C GLU A 24 -10.01 -10.01 3.29
N ILE A 25 -9.89 -9.29 4.41
CA ILE A 25 -9.41 -7.92 4.38
C ILE A 25 -7.96 -7.95 3.83
N PRO A 26 -7.65 -7.18 2.77
CA PRO A 26 -6.33 -7.19 2.18
C PRO A 26 -5.25 -6.81 3.21
N LYS A 27 -4.16 -7.58 3.19
CA LYS A 27 -3.01 -7.45 4.09
C LYS A 27 -1.83 -6.89 3.31
N TYR A 28 -1.02 -6.05 3.96
CA TYR A 28 0.12 -5.38 3.34
C TYR A 28 1.28 -5.26 4.31
N VAL A 29 2.47 -5.04 3.77
CA VAL A 29 3.61 -4.48 4.49
C VAL A 29 3.94 -3.14 3.91
N ILE A 30 3.94 -2.10 4.74
CA ILE A 30 4.41 -0.77 4.36
C ILE A 30 5.89 -0.66 4.73
N ILE A 31 6.69 -0.25 3.76
CA ILE A 31 8.11 0.02 3.89
C ILE A 31 8.30 1.53 3.95
N THR A 32 8.89 2.02 5.04
CA THR A 32 9.20 3.44 5.22
C THR A 32 10.70 3.65 5.12
N TYR A 33 11.14 4.45 4.14
CA TYR A 33 12.52 4.89 4.00
C TYR A 33 12.66 6.28 4.58
N GLN A 34 13.29 6.37 5.74
CA GLN A 34 13.62 7.64 6.38
C GLN A 34 15.02 8.06 5.98
N THR A 35 15.13 9.20 5.32
CA THR A 35 16.41 9.75 4.84
C THR A 35 16.84 10.93 5.71
N ASP A 36 18.04 10.84 6.27
CA ASP A 36 18.65 11.85 7.13
C ASP A 36 20.00 12.26 6.54
N LYS A 37 20.18 13.55 6.30
CA LYS A 37 21.30 14.11 5.52
C LYS A 37 21.96 15.24 6.31
N ASN A 38 23.27 15.12 6.53
CA ASN A 38 23.99 16.02 7.45
C ASN A 38 24.17 17.47 6.98
N ARG A 39 23.87 17.78 5.72
CA ARG A 39 23.99 19.14 5.14
C ARG A 39 22.73 19.62 4.44
N ASP A 40 21.62 18.91 4.60
CA ASP A 40 20.34 19.35 4.04
C ASP A 40 19.65 20.27 5.05
N GLN A 41 19.02 21.35 4.55
CA GLN A 41 18.26 22.29 5.39
C GLN A 41 16.86 21.75 5.71
N HIS A 42 16.43 20.71 5.01
CA HIS A 42 15.14 20.07 5.21
C HIS A 42 15.24 18.95 6.25
N PRO A 43 14.20 18.77 7.09
CA PRO A 43 14.12 17.65 8.01
C PRO A 43 14.15 16.32 7.24
N ALA A 44 14.35 15.22 7.99
CA ALA A 44 14.35 13.89 7.41
C ALA A 44 13.07 13.66 6.59
N LYS A 45 13.21 13.19 5.35
CA LYS A 45 12.08 12.89 4.46
C LYS A 45 11.79 11.40 4.51
N ASP A 46 10.53 11.07 4.73
CA ASP A 46 10.01 9.72 4.72
C ASP A 46 9.39 9.44 3.35
N TYR A 47 9.73 8.28 2.79
CA TYR A 47 9.20 7.78 1.53
C TYR A 47 8.57 6.41 1.77
N TYR A 48 7.41 6.16 1.16
CA TYR A 48 6.61 4.98 1.45
C TYR A 48 6.45 4.06 0.25
N TRP A 49 6.60 2.77 0.49
CA TRP A 49 6.28 1.71 -0.45
C TRP A 49 5.38 0.68 0.20
N ILE A 50 4.64 -0.06 -0.61
CA ILE A 50 3.70 -1.07 -0.15
C ILE A 50 3.94 -2.39 -0.87
N ILE A 51 3.88 -3.47 -0.09
CA ILE A 51 3.97 -4.86 -0.55
C ILE A 51 2.62 -5.52 -0.22
N PRO A 52 1.79 -5.84 -1.23
CA PRO A 52 0.60 -6.67 -1.03
C PRO A 52 0.98 -8.07 -0.53
N LEU A 53 0.32 -8.52 0.54
CA LEU A 53 0.43 -9.88 1.07
C LEU A 53 -0.77 -10.69 0.59
N ASP A 54 -0.81 -10.96 -0.70
CA ASP A 54 -1.80 -11.83 -1.32
C ASP A 54 -1.28 -13.27 -1.45
N ASP A 55 -2.17 -14.17 -1.90
CA ASP A 55 -1.86 -15.58 -2.11
C ASP A 55 -0.86 -15.83 -3.25
N SER A 56 -0.49 -14.79 -4.01
CA SER A 56 0.47 -14.90 -5.10
C SER A 56 1.93 -14.87 -4.64
N PHE A 57 2.18 -14.66 -3.34
CA PHE A 57 3.52 -14.70 -2.76
C PHE A 57 4.09 -16.13 -2.78
N LYS A 58 5.02 -16.42 -3.72
CA LYS A 58 5.62 -17.77 -3.87
C LYS A 58 6.98 -17.95 -3.19
N GLY A 59 7.52 -16.91 -2.55
CA GLY A 59 8.74 -17.00 -1.73
C GLY A 59 9.65 -15.79 -1.84
N LYS A 60 10.90 -15.97 -1.39
CA LYS A 60 11.96 -14.93 -1.39
C LYS A 60 12.12 -14.30 -2.79
N ASN A 61 12.14 -12.97 -2.83
CA ASN A 61 12.22 -12.14 -4.04
C ASN A 61 11.04 -12.26 -5.04
N ASP A 62 9.98 -13.02 -4.73
CA ASP A 62 8.78 -13.13 -5.57
C ASP A 62 7.61 -12.33 -4.98
N PHE A 63 7.85 -11.03 -4.81
CA PHE A 63 6.82 -10.07 -4.44
C PHE A 63 7.05 -8.75 -5.16
N LYS A 64 5.95 -8.03 -5.37
CA LYS A 64 5.97 -6.72 -6.00
C LYS A 64 5.94 -5.65 -4.92
N ILE A 65 6.73 -4.61 -5.15
CA ILE A 65 6.77 -3.42 -4.30
C ILE A 65 6.34 -2.21 -5.14
N PHE A 66 5.43 -1.41 -4.59
CA PHE A 66 4.82 -0.29 -5.28
C PHE A 66 4.97 1.00 -4.46
N PRO A 67 5.08 2.18 -5.10
CA PRO A 67 5.00 3.45 -4.39
C PRO A 67 3.66 3.59 -3.66
N LEU A 68 3.72 4.12 -2.43
CA LEU A 68 2.56 4.48 -1.63
C LEU A 68 2.58 5.99 -1.40
N TYR A 69 1.53 6.68 -1.82
CA TYR A 69 1.37 8.11 -1.58
C TYR A 69 0.49 8.30 -0.34
N LEU A 70 0.97 9.08 0.63
CA LEU A 70 0.22 9.43 1.85
C LEU A 70 -0.14 10.92 1.90
N ASP A 71 0.21 11.65 0.86
CA ASP A 71 0.06 13.08 0.64
C ASP A 71 0.23 13.38 -0.86
N GLU A 72 0.01 14.64 -1.23
CA GLU A 72 0.25 15.15 -2.60
C GLU A 72 -0.65 14.51 -3.68
N PHE A 73 -1.86 14.08 -3.31
CA PHE A 73 -2.93 13.72 -4.26
C PHE A 73 -4.20 14.51 -3.99
N SER A 74 -5.03 14.71 -5.02
CA SER A 74 -6.31 15.41 -4.94
C SER A 74 -7.45 14.47 -4.58
N LYS A 75 -8.61 15.01 -4.22
CA LYS A 75 -9.84 14.21 -4.08
C LYS A 75 -10.23 13.52 -5.39
N ASP A 76 -9.97 14.16 -6.52
CA ASP A 76 -10.22 13.60 -7.84
C ASP A 76 -9.31 12.40 -8.11
N ASP A 77 -8.05 12.43 -7.68
CA ASP A 77 -7.16 11.27 -7.77
C ASP A 77 -7.69 10.08 -6.94
N ILE A 78 -8.25 10.31 -5.75
CA ILE A 78 -8.87 9.24 -4.95
C ILE A 78 -10.06 8.67 -5.72
N ASN A 79 -10.95 9.53 -6.21
CA ASN A 79 -12.13 9.12 -6.96
C ASN A 79 -11.72 8.32 -8.19
N ASP A 80 -10.79 8.81 -8.98
CA ASP A 80 -10.32 8.15 -10.19
C ASP A 80 -9.65 6.81 -9.86
N CYS A 81 -8.84 6.76 -8.81
CA CYS A 81 -8.20 5.53 -8.33
C CYS A 81 -9.23 4.48 -7.87
N VAL A 82 -10.27 4.86 -7.12
CA VAL A 82 -11.36 3.96 -6.70
C VAL A 82 -12.16 3.44 -7.89
N HIS A 83 -12.28 4.22 -8.96
CA HIS A 83 -12.95 3.82 -10.20
C HIS A 83 -12.02 3.18 -11.24
N GLY A 84 -10.76 2.91 -10.89
CA GLY A 84 -9.78 2.25 -11.77
C GLY A 84 -9.33 3.09 -12.97
N LYS A 85 -9.43 4.42 -12.88
CA LYS A 85 -8.92 5.36 -13.87
C LYS A 85 -7.52 5.82 -13.50
N ASN A 86 -6.72 6.15 -14.52
CA ASN A 86 -5.38 6.70 -14.32
C ASN A 86 -5.42 8.00 -13.51
N ILE A 87 -4.40 8.21 -12.68
CA ILE A 87 -4.30 9.37 -11.79
C ILE A 87 -3.15 10.30 -12.13
N ASN A 88 -3.25 11.55 -11.69
CA ASN A 88 -2.43 12.67 -12.14
C ASN A 88 -1.73 13.35 -10.94
N ILE A 89 -0.92 12.58 -10.24
CA ILE A 89 -0.28 12.95 -8.96
C ILE A 89 0.71 14.14 -8.99
N LEU A 90 0.99 14.74 -10.15
CA LEU A 90 1.99 15.82 -10.30
C LEU A 90 1.52 17.01 -11.12
N THR A 91 0.33 16.93 -11.71
CA THR A 91 -0.24 18.01 -12.50
C THR A 91 -1.29 18.71 -11.65
N MET A 92 -0.86 19.67 -10.82
CA MET A 92 -1.81 20.53 -10.10
C MET A 92 -2.54 21.43 -11.11
N ASN A 93 -3.79 21.14 -11.40
CA ASN A 93 -4.65 22.08 -12.11
C ASN A 93 -5.32 23.03 -11.11
N SER A 94 -5.54 24.29 -11.50
CA SER A 94 -6.18 25.29 -10.64
C SER A 94 -7.63 24.96 -10.25
N SER A 95 -8.21 23.91 -10.85
CA SER A 95 -9.54 23.38 -10.58
C SER A 95 -9.56 22.20 -9.59
N GLU A 96 -8.41 21.65 -9.22
CA GLU A 96 -8.34 20.45 -8.39
C GLU A 96 -8.58 20.75 -6.91
N ASP A 97 -9.47 19.96 -6.30
CA ASP A 97 -9.79 20.06 -4.89
C ASP A 97 -8.84 19.22 -4.05
N PHE A 98 -7.88 19.92 -3.43
CA PHE A 98 -6.99 19.36 -2.40
C PHE A 98 -7.60 19.47 -0.99
N SER A 99 -8.86 19.89 -0.86
CA SER A 99 -9.59 19.84 0.40
C SER A 99 -10.24 18.47 0.57
N TRP A 100 -9.51 17.63 1.28
CA TRP A 100 -9.96 16.31 1.69
C TRP A 100 -11.12 16.47 2.67
N GLY A 101 -12.13 15.61 2.56
CA GLY A 101 -13.17 15.54 3.59
C GLY A 101 -12.52 15.23 4.95
N GLU A 102 -13.16 15.65 6.04
CA GLU A 102 -12.67 15.35 7.40
C GLU A 102 -12.46 13.84 7.61
N GLU A 103 -13.30 13.01 6.99
CA GLU A 103 -13.23 11.55 7.04
C GLU A 103 -11.99 11.00 6.31
N ASP A 104 -11.68 11.47 5.11
CA ASP A 104 -10.50 11.06 4.35
C ASP A 104 -9.21 11.43 5.10
N ASN A 105 -9.16 12.65 5.62
CA ASN A 105 -8.06 13.12 6.47
C ASN A 105 -7.89 12.23 7.70
N LYS A 106 -8.99 11.83 8.34
CA LYS A 106 -8.96 10.94 9.50
C LYS A 106 -8.40 9.56 9.14
N HIS A 107 -8.72 9.01 7.99
CA HIS A 107 -8.20 7.72 7.55
C HIS A 107 -6.69 7.76 7.26
N ILE A 108 -6.22 8.80 6.57
CA ILE A 108 -4.79 8.98 6.28
C ILE A 108 -4.01 9.22 7.57
N ASN A 109 -4.51 10.10 8.45
CA ASN A 109 -3.88 10.37 9.73
C ASN A 109 -3.87 9.11 10.63
N ASN A 110 -4.91 8.28 10.57
CA ASN A 110 -4.90 6.99 11.25
C ASN A 110 -3.78 6.09 10.73
N LEU A 111 -3.61 5.97 9.40
CA LEU A 111 -2.52 5.19 8.82
C LEU A 111 -1.15 5.74 9.24
N LYS A 112 -0.91 7.06 9.11
CA LYS A 112 0.34 7.72 9.55
C LYS A 112 0.64 7.41 11.03
N ASN A 113 -0.36 7.53 11.90
CA ASN A 113 -0.22 7.17 13.31
C ASN A 113 0.15 5.68 13.54
N ILE A 114 -0.41 4.77 12.75
CA ILE A 114 -0.05 3.35 12.81
C ILE A 114 1.40 3.15 12.40
N LEU A 115 1.84 3.79 11.31
CA LEU A 115 3.23 3.72 10.83
C LEU A 115 4.21 4.27 11.87
N ASP A 116 3.94 5.44 12.43
CA ASP A 116 4.83 6.09 13.40
C ASP A 116 5.01 5.27 14.68
N LYS A 117 3.91 4.69 15.20
CA LYS A 117 3.93 3.98 16.48
C LYS A 117 4.42 2.54 16.39
N ASN A 118 4.27 1.89 15.23
CA ASN A 118 4.46 0.44 15.10
C ASN A 118 5.57 0.06 14.12
N SER A 119 6.22 1.04 13.48
CA SER A 119 7.34 0.81 12.59
C SER A 119 8.50 0.12 13.31
N LYS A 120 8.94 -1.02 12.74
CA LYS A 120 10.14 -1.71 13.21
C LYS A 120 11.29 -1.41 12.29
N LEU A 121 12.42 -0.97 12.85
CA LEU A 121 13.65 -0.77 12.10
C LEU A 121 14.10 -2.11 11.53
N PHE A 122 14.19 -2.18 10.21
CA PHE A 122 14.61 -3.37 9.49
C PHE A 122 16.10 -3.31 9.15
N PHE A 123 16.56 -2.22 8.51
CA PHE A 123 17.99 -2.01 8.29
C PHE A 123 18.35 -0.53 8.18
N LYS A 124 19.67 -0.27 8.15
CA LYS A 124 20.24 1.08 8.07
C LYS A 124 21.40 1.11 7.08
N ILE A 125 21.31 1.98 6.09
CA ILE A 125 22.38 2.29 5.14
C ILE A 125 23.04 3.61 5.57
N LYS A 126 24.36 3.65 5.51
CA LYS A 126 25.13 4.89 5.61
C LYS A 126 25.89 5.07 4.30
N LYS A 127 25.59 6.14 3.58
CA LYS A 127 26.26 6.51 2.34
C LYS A 127 27.13 7.74 2.59
N LYS A 128 28.40 7.63 2.23
CA LYS A 128 29.30 8.77 2.18
C LYS A 128 29.38 9.22 0.73
N TRP A 129 29.09 10.49 0.50
CA TRP A 129 29.19 11.15 -0.78
C TRP A 129 30.48 11.99 -0.83
N THR A 130 30.74 12.62 -1.97
CA THR A 130 31.83 13.59 -2.10
C THR A 130 31.63 14.76 -1.14
N ASN A 131 32.72 15.46 -0.80
CA ASN A 131 32.70 16.67 0.04
C ASN A 131 32.18 16.47 1.48
N ASN A 132 32.39 15.29 2.09
CA ASN A 132 31.93 14.94 3.45
C ASN A 132 30.40 15.01 3.65
N TYR A 133 29.64 14.94 2.56
CA TYR A 133 28.19 14.78 2.63
C TYR A 133 27.87 13.33 3.02
N ASN A 134 27.06 13.17 4.07
CA ASN A 134 26.68 11.86 4.59
C ASN A 134 25.16 11.75 4.57
N GLU A 135 24.70 10.63 4.06
CA GLU A 135 23.29 10.26 4.03
C GLU A 135 23.09 8.97 4.80
N LYS A 136 22.08 8.97 5.66
CA LYS A 136 21.70 7.84 6.47
C LYS A 136 20.26 7.49 6.12
N ILE A 137 20.09 6.32 5.54
CA ILE A 137 18.78 5.79 5.18
C ILE A 137 18.44 4.73 6.21
N LYS A 138 17.33 4.90 6.93
CA LYS A 138 16.75 3.87 7.77
C LYS A 138 15.52 3.30 7.07
N VAL A 139 15.41 1.99 7.04
CA VAL A 139 14.26 1.32 6.45
C VAL A 139 13.48 0.65 7.55
N PHE A 140 12.20 0.95 7.60
CA PHE A 140 11.26 0.40 8.57
C PHE A 140 10.19 -0.41 7.88
N MET A 141 9.60 -1.35 8.62
CA MET A 141 8.49 -2.17 8.15
C MET A 141 7.32 -2.09 9.13
N THR A 142 6.12 -1.87 8.59
CA THR A 142 4.87 -1.88 9.36
C THR A 142 3.83 -2.74 8.64
N PRO A 143 3.47 -3.92 9.17
CA PRO A 143 2.43 -4.75 8.60
C PRO A 143 1.05 -4.20 8.94
N VAL A 144 0.17 -4.05 7.94
CA VAL A 144 -1.16 -3.47 8.10
C VAL A 144 -2.21 -4.30 7.35
N PHE A 145 -3.46 -4.17 7.76
CA PHE A 145 -4.60 -4.47 6.89
C PHE A 145 -5.44 -3.21 6.72
N GLY A 146 -6.13 -3.09 5.58
CA GLY A 146 -6.95 -1.94 5.26
C GLY A 146 -7.27 -1.86 3.78
N GLU A 147 -8.01 -0.84 3.39
CA GLU A 147 -8.41 -0.59 2.02
C GLU A 147 -7.46 0.43 1.38
N PHE A 148 -6.81 0.00 0.30
CA PHE A 148 -6.05 0.86 -0.59
C PHE A 148 -6.65 0.72 -1.98
N CYS A 149 -6.72 1.81 -2.72
CA CYS A 149 -6.91 1.74 -4.17
C CYS A 149 -5.54 1.71 -4.84
N ASN A 150 -5.49 1.15 -6.05
CA ASN A 150 -4.29 1.21 -6.88
C ASN A 150 -4.68 1.63 -8.29
N SER A 151 -3.83 2.46 -8.90
CA SER A 151 -4.04 2.91 -10.26
C SER A 151 -2.72 3.20 -10.96
N LEU A 152 -2.76 3.22 -12.29
CA LEU A 152 -1.65 3.65 -13.12
C LEU A 152 -1.53 5.17 -13.09
N ILE A 153 -0.30 5.65 -13.14
CA ILE A 153 -0.06 7.08 -13.36
C ILE A 153 -0.37 7.41 -14.82
N ALA A 154 -1.06 8.53 -15.05
CA ALA A 154 -1.29 9.03 -16.39
C ALA A 154 0.04 9.25 -17.14
N PRO A 155 0.10 9.02 -18.47
CA PRO A 155 1.35 9.07 -19.23
C PRO A 155 2.13 10.38 -19.11
N GLU A 156 1.46 11.51 -18.91
CA GLU A 156 2.10 12.82 -18.75
C GLU A 156 2.81 12.93 -17.41
N SER A 157 2.09 12.66 -16.31
CA SER A 157 2.67 12.59 -14.96
C SER A 157 3.77 11.54 -14.88
N GLY A 158 3.59 10.37 -15.51
CA GLY A 158 4.59 9.30 -15.52
C GLY A 158 5.90 9.66 -16.20
N LYS A 159 5.88 10.51 -17.24
CA LYS A 159 7.09 11.05 -17.88
C LYS A 159 7.87 11.97 -16.96
N LEU A 160 7.20 12.71 -16.08
CA LEU A 160 7.86 13.67 -15.18
C LEU A 160 8.71 12.99 -14.10
N ILE A 161 8.29 11.79 -13.66
CA ILE A 161 8.97 11.03 -12.60
C ILE A 161 9.60 9.72 -13.08
N ASP A 162 9.66 9.51 -14.39
CA ASP A 162 10.18 8.29 -15.01
C ASP A 162 9.58 7.02 -14.38
N TYR A 163 8.26 7.04 -14.18
CA TYR A 163 7.51 5.94 -13.58
C TYR A 163 6.20 5.67 -14.32
N LYS A 164 5.97 4.40 -14.70
CA LYS A 164 4.74 3.96 -15.41
C LYS A 164 3.96 2.85 -14.69
N GLY A 165 4.32 2.54 -13.46
CA GLY A 165 3.71 1.44 -12.72
C GLY A 165 2.44 1.82 -11.96
N LEU A 166 1.94 0.86 -11.20
CA LEU A 166 0.86 1.07 -10.25
C LEU A 166 1.37 1.83 -9.04
N ILE A 167 0.60 2.80 -8.58
CA ILE A 167 0.78 3.42 -7.28
C ILE A 167 -0.42 3.13 -6.39
N TYR A 168 -0.21 3.19 -5.09
CA TYR A 168 -1.23 2.94 -4.09
C TYR A 168 -1.59 4.21 -3.35
N ILE A 169 -2.89 4.35 -3.09
CA ILE A 169 -3.46 5.44 -2.31
C ILE A 169 -4.29 4.83 -1.16
N PRO A 170 -4.11 5.31 0.08
CA PRO A 170 -4.91 4.86 1.22
C PRO A 170 -6.37 5.32 1.10
N ILE A 171 -7.31 4.40 1.34
CA ILE A 171 -8.74 4.70 1.44
C ILE A 171 -9.18 4.69 2.92
N LYS A 172 -9.25 3.53 3.57
CA LYS A 172 -9.82 3.43 4.93
C LYS A 172 -9.52 2.12 5.67
N ASN A 173 -10.03 2.03 6.91
CA ASN A 173 -10.06 0.81 7.73
C ASN A 173 -8.68 0.25 8.14
N PHE A 174 -7.67 1.11 8.23
CA PHE A 174 -6.31 0.70 8.58
C PHE A 174 -6.17 0.25 10.02
N ASN A 175 -5.50 -0.88 10.21
CA ASN A 175 -5.09 -1.42 11.50
C ASN A 175 -3.78 -2.21 11.36
N LEU A 176 -3.13 -2.44 12.50
CA LEU A 176 -1.91 -3.24 12.56
C LEU A 176 -2.23 -4.71 12.27
N TYR A 177 -1.46 -5.34 11.38
CA TYR A 177 -1.50 -6.78 11.15
C TYR A 177 -0.45 -7.48 12.03
N SER A 178 -0.82 -7.72 13.29
CA SER A 178 0.09 -8.21 14.33
C SER A 178 0.68 -9.59 14.05
N ASP A 179 -0.09 -10.46 13.39
CA ASP A 179 0.32 -11.84 13.12
C ASP A 179 1.39 -11.96 12.03
N PHE A 180 1.68 -10.89 11.30
CA PHE A 180 2.72 -10.87 10.26
C PHE A 180 4.06 -11.45 10.75
N TYR A 181 4.50 -11.07 11.95
CA TYR A 181 5.78 -11.51 12.55
C TYR A 181 5.80 -12.98 13.01
N ARG A 182 4.76 -13.75 12.69
CA ARG A 182 4.68 -15.19 12.95
C ARG A 182 4.60 -15.99 11.64
N LEU A 183 4.49 -15.30 10.50
CA LEU A 183 4.27 -15.92 9.21
C LEU A 183 5.58 -16.16 8.47
N LYS A 184 5.54 -17.12 7.55
CA LYS A 184 6.66 -17.42 6.66
C LYS A 184 7.06 -16.20 5.81
N TYR A 185 6.09 -15.36 5.43
CA TYR A 185 6.31 -14.15 4.62
C TYR A 185 7.28 -13.16 5.25
N GLU A 186 7.31 -13.05 6.58
CA GLU A 186 8.27 -12.21 7.28
C GLU A 186 9.70 -12.61 6.91
N LYS A 187 10.04 -13.89 7.05
CA LYS A 187 11.39 -14.39 6.76
C LYS A 187 11.78 -14.17 5.31
N ASP A 188 10.85 -14.34 4.38
CA ASP A 188 11.10 -14.18 2.96
C ASP A 188 11.34 -12.70 2.59
N ILE A 189 10.54 -11.77 3.13
CA ILE A 189 10.75 -10.32 2.91
C ILE A 189 12.04 -9.85 3.60
N LEU A 190 12.30 -10.29 4.85
CA LEU A 190 13.51 -9.94 5.58
C LEU A 190 14.79 -10.48 4.92
N ALA A 191 14.71 -11.64 4.26
CA ALA A 191 15.84 -12.24 3.57
C ALA A 191 16.03 -11.68 2.15
N SER A 192 15.10 -10.87 1.64
CA SER A 192 15.13 -10.39 0.25
C SER A 192 16.12 -9.26 0.07
N ASP A 193 16.72 -9.23 -1.12
CA ASP A 193 17.67 -8.21 -1.49
C ASP A 193 16.94 -7.08 -2.22
N PHE A 194 16.68 -5.99 -1.49
CA PHE A 194 15.97 -4.81 -2.00
C PHE A 194 16.70 -4.09 -3.15
N SER A 195 17.98 -4.41 -3.40
CA SER A 195 18.72 -3.91 -4.56
C SER A 195 18.38 -4.66 -5.86
N ASN A 196 17.91 -5.90 -5.73
CA ASN A 196 17.55 -6.79 -6.84
C ASN A 196 16.02 -6.91 -7.03
N LEU A 197 15.22 -6.21 -6.21
CA LEU A 197 13.78 -6.19 -6.37
C LEU A 197 13.41 -5.52 -7.69
N ILE A 198 12.42 -6.09 -8.37
CA ILE A 198 11.77 -5.44 -9.49
C ILE A 198 10.85 -4.39 -8.87
N TYR A 199 11.38 -3.18 -8.68
CA TYR A 199 10.54 -1.99 -8.61
C TYR A 199 9.77 -1.98 -9.92
N VAL A 200 8.44 -2.19 -9.85
CA VAL A 200 7.60 -2.38 -11.03
C VAL A 200 7.58 -1.07 -11.81
N ASN A 201 8.58 -0.91 -12.66
CA ASN A 201 8.76 0.20 -13.57
C ASN A 201 8.88 -0.31 -15.02
N ARG A 202 8.49 -1.57 -15.28
CA ARG A 202 8.84 -2.23 -16.52
C ARG A 202 7.72 -2.19 -17.57
N ASN A 203 8.01 -1.26 -18.50
CA ASN A 203 7.70 -1.15 -19.94
C ASN A 203 6.52 -0.26 -20.33
#